data_AF-A0A959Z4P0-F1
#
_entry.id   AF-A0A959Z4P0-F1
#
_cell.length_a   1.000
_cell.length_b   1.000
_cell.length_c   1.000
_cell.angle_alpha   90.00
_cell.angle_beta   90.00
_cell.angle_gamma   90.00
#
_symmetry.space_group_name_H-M   'P 1'
#
loop_
_entity.id
_entity.type
_entity.pdbx_description
1 polymer ?
#
loop_
_entity_poly.entity_id
_entity_poly.type
_entity_poly.pdbx_seq_one_letter_code
_entity_poly.pdbx_strand_id
1 'polypeptide(L)'
;MSLTTAHSLWLAPLCLLLGVAYAWWLYRRGDDRFAWGPRLALLLGVLRALVVSALAFFLLEPMVRTMVREVRRPVIVIAHDGSRSLTLAGDTAALKSTYEDALADLADRLGEAYTVRTFTYG
;
A
#
# COMPACT_ATOMS: atom_id res chain seq x y z
N MET A 1 2.99 3.92 6.84
CA MET A 1 1.79 4.69 6.42
C MET A 1 2.25 6.12 6.24
N SER A 2 2.04 6.72 5.07
CA SER A 2 2.38 8.14 4.86
C SER A 2 1.11 8.94 4.62
N LEU A 3 1.06 10.15 5.18
CA LEU A 3 0.00 11.13 4.94
C LEU A 3 0.45 12.02 3.78
N THR A 4 -0.34 12.03 2.71
CA THR A 4 -0.11 12.87 1.53
C THR A 4 -1.42 13.55 1.17
N THR A 5 -1.44 14.85 0.90
CA THR A 5 -2.62 15.56 0.39
C THR A 5 -2.57 15.63 -1.15
N ALA A 6 -3.74 15.70 -1.80
CA ALA A 6 -3.80 15.91 -3.25
C ALA A 6 -3.23 17.28 -3.66
N HIS A 7 -3.42 18.28 -2.80
CA HIS A 7 -2.88 19.64 -2.95
C HIS A 7 -1.64 19.87 -2.07
N SER A 8 -0.97 21.01 -2.26
CA SER A 8 0.23 21.35 -1.47
C SER A 8 -0.07 21.43 0.03
N LEU A 9 0.65 20.66 0.85
CA LEU A 9 0.52 20.66 2.32
C LEU A 9 0.81 22.05 2.94
N TRP A 10 1.47 22.95 2.21
CA TRP A 10 1.69 24.34 2.62
C TRP A 10 0.40 25.14 2.83
N LEU A 11 -0.74 24.63 2.36
CA LEU A 11 -2.05 25.24 2.61
C LEU A 11 -2.60 24.92 4.01
N ALA A 12 -2.04 23.95 4.74
CA ALA A 12 -2.54 23.59 6.07
C ALA A 12 -2.48 24.75 7.10
N PRO A 13 -1.40 25.55 7.19
CA PRO A 13 -1.40 26.78 7.98
C PRO A 13 -2.46 27.79 7.54
N LEU A 14 -2.77 27.87 6.25
CA LEU A 14 -3.82 28.75 5.72
C LEU A 14 -5.22 28.29 6.16
N CYS A 15 -5.48 26.98 6.21
CA CYS A 15 -6.72 26.41 6.77
C CYS A 15 -6.87 26.75 8.26
N LEU A 16 -5.77 26.73 9.02
CA LEU A 16 -5.76 27.14 10.42
C LEU A 16 -6.09 28.64 10.55
N LEU A 17 -5.40 29.47 9.77
CA LEU A 17 -5.59 30.92 9.75
C LEU A 17 -7.03 31.29 9.38
N LEU A 18 -7.63 30.60 8.42
CA LEU A 18 -9.01 30.80 8.01
C LEU A 18 -10.00 30.54 9.15
N GLY A 19 -9.85 29.42 9.86
CA GLY A 19 -10.71 29.10 11.01
C GLY A 19 -10.56 30.10 12.16
N VAL A 20 -9.33 30.49 12.47
CA VAL A 20 -9.04 31.51 13.50
C VAL A 20 -9.60 32.87 13.10
N ALA A 21 -9.37 33.33 11.87
CA ALA A 21 -9.87 34.60 11.37
C ALA A 21 -11.40 34.65 11.37
N TYR A 22 -12.05 33.55 10.96
CA TYR A 22 -13.50 33.42 10.98
C TYR A 22 -14.06 33.47 12.41
N ALA A 23 -13.49 32.69 13.34
CA ALA A 23 -13.92 32.69 14.73
C ALA A 23 -13.67 34.04 15.40
N TRP A 24 -12.50 34.65 15.18
CA TRP A 24 -12.19 35.98 15.67
C TRP A 24 -13.18 37.02 15.15
N TRP A 25 -13.51 37.03 13.84
CA TRP A 25 -14.52 37.95 13.31
C TRP A 25 -15.83 37.80 14.06
N LEU A 26 -16.32 36.57 14.22
CA LEU A 26 -17.62 36.28 14.82
C LEU A 26 -17.70 36.68 16.30
N TYR A 27 -16.62 36.47 17.05
CA TYR A 27 -16.58 36.67 18.51
C TYR A 27 -15.97 38.00 18.96
N ARG A 28 -15.33 38.80 18.07
CA ARG A 28 -14.67 40.08 18.46
C ARG A 28 -15.58 41.19 18.97
N ARG A 29 -16.91 41.10 18.81
CA ARG A 29 -17.84 42.18 19.19
C ARG A 29 -18.81 41.73 20.30
N GLY A 30 -18.27 41.07 21.31
CA GLY A 30 -19.01 40.16 22.20
C GLY A 30 -19.61 40.72 23.48
N ASP A 31 -19.35 41.98 23.87
CA ASP A 31 -19.76 42.42 25.22
C ASP A 31 -21.28 42.57 25.40
N ASP A 32 -22.02 42.99 24.35
CA ASP A 32 -23.49 43.10 24.42
C ASP A 32 -24.24 41.90 23.79
N ARG A 33 -23.53 41.06 23.02
CA ARG A 33 -24.15 40.00 22.19
C ARG A 33 -24.23 38.64 22.89
N PHE A 34 -23.34 38.37 23.83
CA PHE A 34 -23.27 37.09 24.51
C PHE A 34 -23.69 37.28 25.96
N ALA A 35 -24.94 36.91 26.27
CA ALA A 35 -25.44 36.83 27.65
C ALA A 35 -24.69 35.78 28.50
N TRP A 36 -23.79 35.03 27.89
CA TRP A 36 -22.97 34.00 28.52
C TRP A 36 -21.54 34.52 28.67
N GLY A 37 -20.97 34.37 29.87
CA GLY A 37 -19.69 35.01 30.23
C GLY A 37 -18.50 34.72 29.31
N PRO A 38 -17.41 35.50 29.42
CA PRO A 38 -16.31 35.54 28.45
C PRO A 38 -15.59 34.19 28.26
N ARG A 39 -15.59 33.34 29.28
CA ARG A 39 -15.00 32.00 29.22
C ARG A 39 -15.74 31.07 28.25
N LEU A 40 -17.08 31.14 28.25
CA LEU A 40 -17.90 30.31 27.37
C LEU A 40 -17.77 30.80 25.92
N ALA A 41 -17.78 32.12 25.71
CA ALA A 41 -17.53 32.71 24.40
C ALA A 41 -16.16 32.30 23.84
N LEU A 42 -15.11 32.29 24.66
CA LEU A 42 -13.79 31.81 24.27
C LEU A 42 -13.82 30.31 23.88
N LEU A 43 -14.43 29.45 24.70
CA LEU A 43 -14.54 28.02 24.42
C LEU A 43 -15.25 27.75 23.09
N LEU A 44 -16.40 28.38 22.85
CA LEU A 44 -17.13 28.21 21.59
C LEU A 44 -16.36 28.80 20.40
N GLY A 45 -15.64 29.91 20.59
CA GLY A 45 -14.76 30.49 19.57
C GLY A 45 -13.64 29.53 19.16
N VAL A 46 -12.96 28.92 20.14
CA VAL A 46 -11.90 27.93 19.90
C VAL A 46 -12.46 26.70 19.20
N LEU A 47 -13.57 26.15 19.68
CA LEU A 47 -14.21 24.98 19.05
C LEU A 47 -14.60 25.29 17.60
N ARG A 48 -15.13 26.49 17.35
CA ARG A 48 -15.53 26.90 16.00
C ARG A 48 -14.33 27.10 15.07
N ALA A 49 -13.23 27.66 15.56
CA ALA A 49 -11.99 27.75 14.80
C ALA A 49 -11.48 26.36 14.40
N LEU A 50 -11.44 25.41 15.35
CA LEU A 50 -11.01 24.03 15.08
C LEU A 50 -11.87 23.34 14.04
N VAL A 51 -13.20 23.45 14.14
CA VAL A 51 -14.12 22.83 13.18
C VAL A 51 -13.94 23.42 11.78
N VAL A 52 -13.88 24.75 11.65
CA VAL A 52 -13.71 25.40 10.34
C VAL A 52 -12.35 25.07 9.73
N SER A 53 -11.28 25.05 10.53
CA SER A 53 -9.95 24.64 10.07
C SER A 53 -9.90 23.18 9.64
N ALA A 54 -10.55 22.27 10.38
CA ALA A 54 -10.64 20.87 10.02
C ALA A 54 -11.42 20.66 8.71
N LEU A 55 -12.54 21.36 8.53
CA LEU A 55 -13.31 21.34 7.28
C LEU A 55 -12.47 21.84 6.10
N ALA A 56 -11.78 22.97 6.25
CA ALA A 56 -10.91 23.51 5.22
C ALA A 56 -9.73 22.56 4.91
N PHE A 57 -9.19 21.88 5.92
CA PHE A 57 -8.13 20.88 5.73
C PHE A 57 -8.64 19.63 5.01
N PHE A 58 -9.84 19.14 5.32
CA PHE A 58 -10.43 18.00 4.60
C PHE A 58 -10.81 18.33 3.16
N LEU A 59 -11.05 19.60 2.85
CA LEU A 59 -11.19 20.07 1.48
C LEU A 59 -9.89 19.96 0.66
N LEU A 60 -8.73 19.79 1.31
CA LEU A 60 -7.45 19.49 0.65
C LEU A 60 -7.29 18.00 0.27
N GLU A 61 -8.31 17.18 0.52
CA GLU A 61 -8.33 15.75 0.25
C GLU A 61 -7.10 15.02 0.84
N PRO A 62 -6.95 14.97 2.17
CA PRO A 62 -5.87 14.22 2.80
C PRO A 62 -6.04 12.72 2.53
N MET A 63 -5.00 12.12 1.95
CA MET A 63 -4.99 10.72 1.56
C MET A 63 -4.00 9.93 2.41
N VAL A 64 -4.48 8.84 3.01
CA VAL A 64 -3.64 7.89 3.75
C VAL A 64 -3.14 6.84 2.77
N ARG A 65 -1.84 6.86 2.47
CA ARG A 65 -1.21 5.85 1.62
C ARG A 65 -0.62 4.72 2.45
N THR A 66 -1.06 3.50 2.16
CA THR A 66 -0.51 2.26 2.72
C THR A 66 0.17 1.48 1.59
N MET A 67 1.50 1.36 1.66
CA MET A 67 2.26 0.51 0.75
C MET A 67 2.31 -0.90 1.33
N VAL A 68 1.71 -1.87 0.63
CA VAL A 68 1.83 -3.29 0.93
C VAL A 68 2.80 -3.90 -0.07
N ARG A 69 3.96 -4.35 0.40
CA ARG A 69 4.96 -5.03 -0.44
C ARG A 69 4.84 -6.52 -0.23
N GLU A 70 4.34 -7.22 -1.24
CA GLU A 70 4.32 -8.68 -1.28
C GLU A 70 5.53 -9.16 -2.08
N VAL A 71 6.42 -9.92 -1.44
CA VAL A 71 7.56 -10.55 -2.11
C VAL A 71 7.14 -11.97 -2.48
N ARG A 72 6.91 -12.24 -3.77
CA ARG A 72 6.64 -13.59 -4.28
C ARG A 72 7.92 -14.23 -4.79
N ARG A 73 8.10 -15.52 -4.49
CA ARG A 73 9.18 -16.31 -5.10
C ARG A 73 8.90 -16.44 -6.61
N PRO A 74 9.91 -16.29 -7.49
CA PRO A 74 9.71 -16.46 -8.92
C PRO A 74 9.36 -17.92 -9.23
N VAL A 75 8.56 -18.14 -10.27
CA VAL A 75 8.10 -19.48 -10.67
C VAL A 75 8.97 -19.95 -11.84
N ILE A 76 9.54 -21.14 -11.73
CA ILE A 76 10.28 -21.81 -12.81
C ILE A 76 9.48 -23.02 -13.26
N VAL A 77 9.25 -23.13 -14.57
CA VAL A 77 8.55 -24.26 -15.17
C VAL A 77 9.56 -25.13 -15.91
N ILE A 78 9.65 -26.39 -15.51
CA ILE A 78 10.47 -27.41 -16.18
C ILE A 78 9.51 -28.26 -17.02
N ALA A 79 9.52 -28.06 -18.33
CA ALA A 79 8.77 -28.88 -19.27
C ALA A 79 9.74 -29.84 -19.97
N HIS A 80 9.53 -31.14 -19.83
CA HIS A 80 10.37 -32.16 -20.46
C HIS A 80 9.56 -33.12 -21.34
N ASP A 81 10.20 -33.58 -22.40
CA ASP A 81 9.61 -34.49 -23.39
C ASP A 81 9.59 -35.93 -22.81
N GLY A 82 8.42 -36.58 -22.88
CA GLY A 82 8.16 -37.96 -22.45
C GLY A 82 7.91 -38.93 -23.60
N SER A 83 8.19 -38.52 -24.84
CA SER A 83 7.90 -39.30 -26.04
C SER A 83 8.71 -40.60 -26.12
N ARG A 84 8.13 -41.62 -26.77
CA ARG A 84 8.75 -42.95 -26.97
C ARG A 84 10.04 -42.93 -27.80
N SER A 85 10.30 -41.87 -28.58
CA SER A 85 11.55 -41.73 -29.34
C SER A 85 12.77 -41.62 -28.44
N LEU A 86 12.64 -41.02 -27.24
CA LEU A 86 13.72 -40.93 -26.26
C LEU A 86 14.16 -42.30 -25.75
N THR A 87 13.21 -43.22 -25.56
CA THR A 87 13.51 -44.62 -25.20
C THR A 87 14.09 -45.45 -26.35
N LEU A 88 14.06 -44.95 -27.59
CA LEU A 88 14.56 -45.68 -28.76
C LEU A 88 15.96 -45.22 -29.21
N ALA A 89 16.48 -44.12 -28.65
CA ALA A 89 17.67 -43.43 -29.13
C ALA A 89 19.01 -43.86 -28.49
N GLY A 90 19.05 -44.81 -27.53
CA GLY A 90 20.31 -45.21 -26.86
C GLY A 90 20.19 -46.34 -25.84
N ASP A 91 21.22 -46.45 -24.96
CA ASP A 91 21.27 -47.43 -23.86
C ASP A 91 20.15 -47.14 -22.85
N THR A 92 19.05 -47.86 -23.02
CA THR A 92 17.74 -47.58 -22.40
C THR A 92 17.78 -47.64 -20.88
N ALA A 93 18.70 -48.40 -20.28
CA ALA A 93 18.83 -48.50 -18.84
C ALA A 93 19.57 -47.30 -18.23
N ALA A 94 20.64 -46.83 -18.89
CA ALA A 94 21.43 -45.69 -18.46
C ALA A 94 20.67 -44.37 -18.65
N LEU A 95 19.94 -44.23 -19.76
CA LEU A 95 19.14 -43.02 -20.02
C LEU A 95 17.98 -42.89 -19.04
N LYS A 96 17.30 -43.99 -18.70
CA LYS A 96 16.10 -43.95 -17.86
C LYS A 96 16.41 -43.63 -16.39
N SER A 97 17.52 -44.15 -15.85
CA SER A 97 17.96 -43.86 -14.48
C SER A 97 18.64 -42.50 -14.37
N THR A 98 19.69 -42.27 -15.18
CA THR A 98 20.53 -41.07 -15.06
C THR A 98 19.77 -39.79 -15.41
N TYR A 99 18.85 -39.82 -16.38
CA TYR A 99 18.09 -38.64 -16.78
C TYR A 99 17.02 -38.26 -15.75
N GLU A 100 16.29 -39.23 -15.21
CA GLU A 100 15.28 -38.99 -14.17
C GLU A 100 15.95 -38.42 -12.91
N ASP A 101 17.09 -38.98 -12.51
CA ASP A 101 17.87 -38.50 -11.36
C ASP A 101 18.41 -37.08 -11.60
N ALA A 102 18.94 -36.78 -12.79
CA ALA A 102 19.44 -35.46 -13.13
C ALA A 102 18.33 -34.40 -13.19
N LEU A 103 17.14 -34.78 -13.66
CA LEU A 103 15.97 -33.90 -13.71
C LEU A 103 15.44 -33.60 -12.30
N ALA A 104 15.45 -34.59 -11.42
CA ALA A 104 15.11 -34.42 -10.01
C ALA A 104 16.12 -33.51 -9.29
N ASP A 105 17.43 -33.74 -9.45
CA ASP A 105 18.47 -32.88 -8.86
C ASP A 105 18.37 -31.43 -9.36
N LEU A 106 18.06 -31.22 -10.64
CA LEU A 106 17.82 -29.89 -11.19
C LEU A 106 16.59 -29.22 -10.55
N ALA A 107 15.49 -29.95 -10.38
CA ALA A 107 14.28 -29.43 -9.76
C ALA A 107 14.50 -29.07 -8.28
N ASP A 108 15.25 -29.90 -7.55
CA ASP A 108 15.56 -29.68 -6.13
C ASP A 108 16.45 -28.44 -5.93
N ARG A 109 17.52 -28.31 -6.72
CA ARG A 109 18.41 -27.13 -6.69
C ARG A 109 17.67 -25.83 -6.99
N LEU A 110 16.74 -25.86 -7.96
CA LEU A 110 15.92 -24.70 -8.29
C LEU A 110 14.85 -24.44 -7.21
N GLY A 111 14.39 -25.47 -6.51
CA GLY A 111 13.39 -25.38 -5.43
C GLY A 111 13.86 -24.58 -4.21
N GLU A 112 15.18 -24.45 -4.00
CA GLU A 112 15.75 -23.66 -2.89
C GLU A 112 15.42 -22.16 -3.01
N ALA A 113 15.45 -21.62 -4.22
CA ALA A 113 15.26 -20.19 -4.50
C ALA A 113 13.94 -19.87 -5.21
N TYR A 114 13.34 -20.85 -5.88
CA TYR A 114 12.20 -20.66 -6.77
C TYR A 114 11.06 -21.63 -6.46
N THR A 115 9.86 -21.27 -6.88
CA THR A 115 8.74 -22.21 -6.93
C THR A 115 8.84 -23.00 -8.23
N VAL A 116 9.28 -24.25 -8.16
CA VAL A 116 9.46 -25.11 -9.35
C VAL A 116 8.18 -25.89 -9.66
N ARG A 117 7.82 -25.97 -10.94
CA ARG A 117 6.74 -26.84 -11.43
C ARG A 117 7.22 -27.67 -12.61
N THR A 118 7.18 -28.98 -12.46
CA THR A 118 7.61 -29.95 -13.48
C THR A 118 6.40 -30.45 -14.29
N PHE A 119 6.55 -30.55 -15.60
CA PHE A 119 5.55 -31.07 -16.52
C PHE A 119 6.21 -32.00 -17.54
N THR A 120 5.58 -33.14 -17.80
CA THR A 120 5.96 -34.05 -18.89
C THR A 120 4.97 -33.88 -20.03
N TYR A 121 5.46 -33.79 -21.26
CA TYR A 121 4.62 -33.71 -22.46
C TYR A 121 5.16 -34.65 -23.55
N GLY A 122 4.28 -35.21 -24.39
CA GLY A 122 4.66 -36.12 -25.49
C GLY A 122 4.22 -37.56 -25.29
#